data_AF-T1I8A7-F1
#
_entry.id   AF-T1I8A7-F1
#
_cell.length_a   1.000
_cell.length_b   1.000
_cell.length_c   1.000
_cell.angle_alpha   90.00
_cell.angle_beta   90.00
_cell.angle_gamma   90.00
#
_symmetry.space_group_name_H-M   'P 1'
#
loop_
_entity.id
_entity.type
_entity.pdbx_description
1 polymer ?
#
loop_
_entity_poly.entity_id
_entity_poly.type
_entity_poly.pdbx_seq_one_letter_code
_entity_poly.pdbx_strand_id
1 'polypeptide(L)'
;MKFIPIVVASLFAVAVHAVDGAIKDGTYRAETVNFDDKGWKPFVEVTYKDGKIAAVKFDYNSQKDGHLKTTDVEYNKKMKAATGANPEEYTVKLAQGLVEKQNPENVDGV
;
A
#
# COMPACT_ATOMS: atom_id res chain seq x y z
N MET A 1 9.60 -1.34 -16.69
CA MET A 1 8.96 -2.50 -16.05
C MET A 1 8.10 -1.93 -14.94
N LYS A 2 6.77 -2.03 -15.04
CA LYS A 2 5.83 -1.56 -14.02
C LYS A 2 5.93 -2.52 -12.81
N PHE A 3 6.30 -2.03 -11.63
CA PHE A 3 6.50 -2.85 -10.44
C PHE A 3 5.28 -2.74 -9.51
N ILE A 4 4.61 -3.86 -9.28
CA ILE A 4 3.84 -4.08 -8.05
C ILE A 4 4.52 -5.23 -7.32
N PRO A 5 5.07 -5.02 -6.12
CA PRO A 5 5.59 -6.12 -5.33
C PRO A 5 4.45 -7.09 -5.03
N ILE A 6 4.66 -8.40 -5.23
CA ILE A 6 3.69 -9.46 -4.90
C ILE A 6 3.14 -9.29 -3.46
N VAL A 7 3.99 -8.83 -2.53
CA VAL A 7 3.62 -8.52 -1.14
C VAL A 7 2.53 -7.45 -1.03
N VAL A 8 2.54 -6.44 -1.89
CA VAL A 8 1.54 -5.35 -1.90
C VAL A 8 0.21 -5.85 -2.45
N ALA A 9 0.24 -6.65 -3.52
CA ALA A 9 -0.96 -7.31 -4.05
C ALA A 9 -1.61 -8.22 -3.01
N SER A 10 -0.81 -9.00 -2.26
CA SER A 10 -1.31 -9.85 -1.17
C SER A 10 -1.91 -9.05 -0.02
N LEU A 11 -1.30 -7.92 0.38
CA LEU A 11 -1.86 -7.06 1.43
C LEU A 11 -3.20 -6.44 1.00
N PHE A 12 -3.29 -5.96 -0.23
CA PHE A 12 -4.55 -5.44 -0.75
C PHE A 12 -5.62 -6.53 -0.87
N ALA A 13 -5.25 -7.74 -1.30
CA ALA A 13 -6.17 -8.88 -1.33
C ALA A 13 -6.71 -9.19 0.08
N VAL A 14 -5.85 -9.31 1.09
CA VAL A 14 -6.29 -9.61 2.47
C VAL A 14 -7.27 -8.56 3.02
N ALA A 15 -7.11 -7.28 2.69
CA ALA A 15 -8.04 -6.23 3.09
C ALA A 15 -9.36 -6.19 2.29
N VAL A 16 -9.46 -6.93 1.19
CA VAL A 16 -10.63 -6.95 0.28
C VAL A 16 -11.49 -8.21 0.40
N HIS A 17 -10.97 -9.30 1.00
CA HIS A 17 -11.75 -10.52 1.18
C HIS A 17 -12.71 -10.43 2.38
N ALA A 18 -13.98 -10.10 2.12
CA ALA A 18 -15.09 -10.50 2.98
C ALA A 18 -16.02 -11.47 2.26
N VAL A 19 -16.23 -12.61 2.92
CA VAL A 19 -17.20 -13.69 2.63
C VAL A 19 -18.59 -13.12 2.36
N ASP A 20 -19.18 -13.47 1.20
CA ASP A 20 -20.62 -13.55 0.82
C ASP A 20 -21.64 -12.53 1.41
N GLY A 21 -21.16 -11.39 1.91
CA GLY A 21 -21.93 -10.33 2.54
C GLY A 21 -21.21 -9.01 2.40
N ALA A 22 -21.98 -7.93 2.23
CA ALA A 22 -21.44 -6.58 2.06
C ALA A 22 -20.42 -6.27 3.16
N ILE A 23 -19.21 -5.85 2.76
CA ILE A 23 -18.19 -5.38 3.70
C ILE A 23 -18.82 -4.25 4.53
N LYS A 24 -18.71 -4.37 5.87
CA LYS A 24 -19.21 -3.35 6.77
C LYS A 24 -18.38 -2.08 6.62
N ASP A 25 -19.04 -0.94 6.74
CA ASP A 25 -18.37 0.34 6.82
C ASP A 25 -17.35 0.34 7.97
N GLY A 26 -16.14 0.81 7.68
CA GLY A 26 -15.04 0.80 8.63
C GLY A 26 -13.67 0.82 7.97
N THR A 27 -12.63 0.98 8.78
CA THR A 27 -11.23 0.97 8.32
C THR A 27 -10.55 -0.31 8.75
N TYR A 28 -9.95 -1.01 7.79
CA TYR A 28 -9.27 -2.29 7.96
C TYR A 28 -7.80 -2.11 7.66
N ARG A 29 -6.93 -2.67 8.51
CA ARG A 29 -5.48 -2.58 8.36
C ARG A 29 -4.87 -3.95 8.14
N ALA A 30 -3.99 -4.05 7.16
CA ALA A 30 -3.12 -5.21 6.96
C ALA A 30 -1.66 -4.76 6.88
N GLU A 31 -0.74 -5.55 7.44
CA GLU A 31 0.70 -5.30 7.38
C GLU A 31 1.46 -6.63 7.34
N THR A 32 2.70 -6.62 6.83
CA THR A 32 3.55 -7.81 6.90
C THR A 32 4.00 -8.08 8.33
N VAL A 33 4.25 -9.35 8.65
CA VAL A 33 4.75 -9.73 9.98
C VAL A 33 6.17 -9.20 10.20
N ASN A 34 7.02 -9.30 9.17
CA ASN A 34 8.43 -8.93 9.24
C ASN A 34 8.72 -7.64 8.45
N PHE A 35 9.81 -6.96 8.84
CA PHE A 35 10.46 -5.93 8.04
C PHE A 35 11.21 -6.57 6.87
N ASP A 36 11.34 -5.83 5.76
CA ASP A 36 12.19 -6.23 4.64
C ASP A 36 13.70 -6.07 4.95
N ASP A 37 14.56 -6.53 4.04
CA ASP A 37 16.03 -6.42 4.17
C ASP A 37 16.54 -4.96 4.22
N LYS A 38 15.67 -3.98 3.95
CA LYS A 38 15.94 -2.55 4.02
C LYS A 38 15.36 -1.91 5.28
N GLY A 39 14.78 -2.69 6.19
CA GLY A 39 14.23 -2.23 7.46
C GLY A 39 12.85 -1.58 7.33
N TRP A 40 12.08 -1.88 6.27
CA TRP A 40 10.75 -1.33 6.04
C TRP A 40 9.66 -2.39 6.16
N LYS A 41 8.56 -2.05 6.86
CA LYS A 41 7.39 -2.92 7.00
C LYS A 41 6.18 -2.31 6.28
N PRO A 42 5.79 -2.83 5.10
CA PRO A 42 4.62 -2.33 4.38
C PRO A 42 3.33 -2.55 5.17
N PHE A 43 2.41 -1.61 5.03
CA PHE A 43 1.05 -1.71 5.51
C PHE A 43 0.07 -1.06 4.54
N VAL A 44 -1.17 -1.53 4.56
CA VAL A 44 -2.33 -0.87 3.95
C VAL A 44 -3.42 -0.66 4.98
N GLU A 45 -4.07 0.50 4.92
CA GLU A 45 -5.36 0.77 5.56
C GLU A 45 -6.39 1.02 4.46
N VAL A 46 -7.51 0.30 4.50
CA VAL A 46 -8.61 0.41 3.53
C VAL A 46 -9.88 0.80 4.30
N THR A 47 -10.48 1.92 3.92
CA THR A 47 -11.77 2.35 4.46
C THR A 47 -12.88 1.94 3.51
N TYR A 48 -13.85 1.18 4.00
CA TYR A 48 -15.07 0.85 3.29
C TYR A 48 -16.21 1.78 3.69
N LYS A 49 -17.03 2.13 2.70
CA LYS A 49 -18.29 2.81 2.86
C LYS A 49 -19.29 2.32 1.83
N ASP A 50 -20.48 1.95 2.26
CA ASP A 50 -21.56 1.47 1.38
C ASP A 50 -21.11 0.27 0.51
N GLY A 51 -20.31 -0.62 1.10
CA GLY A 51 -19.75 -1.79 0.41
C GLY A 51 -18.67 -1.49 -0.64
N LYS A 52 -18.13 -0.27 -0.70
CA LYS A 52 -17.07 0.15 -1.62
C LYS A 52 -15.85 0.67 -0.89
N ILE A 53 -14.68 0.58 -1.52
CA ILE A 53 -13.45 1.21 -1.03
C ILE A 53 -13.60 2.72 -1.20
N ALA A 54 -13.64 3.45 -0.08
CA ALA A 54 -13.75 4.90 -0.03
C ALA A 54 -12.40 5.60 0.10
N ALA A 55 -11.44 4.96 0.78
CA ALA A 55 -10.09 5.48 0.93
C ALA A 55 -9.08 4.34 1.11
N VAL A 56 -7.85 4.59 0.67
CA VAL A 56 -6.71 3.69 0.87
C VAL A 56 -5.52 4.51 1.34
N LYS A 57 -4.83 4.03 2.37
CA LYS A 57 -3.51 4.50 2.77
C LYS A 57 -2.55 3.34 2.64
N PHE A 58 -1.52 3.50 1.83
CA PHE A 58 -0.46 2.51 1.65
C PHE A 58 0.87 3.18 1.99
N ASP A 59 1.65 2.58 2.90
CA ASP A 59 2.98 3.08 3.25
C ASP A 59 3.80 1.98 3.93
N TYR A 60 4.96 2.34 4.47
CA TYR A 60 5.86 1.45 5.17
C TYR A 60 6.33 2.10 6.47
N ASN A 61 6.40 1.33 7.55
CA ASN A 61 7.00 1.77 8.80
C ASN A 61 8.50 1.42 8.83
N SER A 62 9.33 2.35 9.27
CA SER A 62 10.75 2.16 9.56
C SER A 62 10.95 1.26 10.79
N GLN A 63 11.86 0.29 10.71
CA GLN A 63 12.29 -0.51 11.85
C GLN A 63 13.03 0.32 12.91
N LYS A 64 13.69 1.41 12.48
CA LYS A 64 14.60 2.18 13.33
C LYS A 64 13.87 3.01 14.38
N ASP A 65 12.76 3.61 13.98
CA ASP A 65 12.09 4.71 14.70
C ASP A 65 10.60 4.84 14.32
N GLY A 66 10.07 3.94 13.47
CA GLY A 66 8.65 3.90 13.13
C GLY A 66 8.16 5.00 12.19
N HIS A 67 9.03 5.88 11.67
CA HIS A 67 8.60 6.89 10.70
C HIS A 67 8.17 6.25 9.37
N LEU A 68 7.39 7.01 8.59
CA LEU A 68 6.87 6.56 7.31
C LEU A 68 7.91 6.69 6.21
N LYS A 69 8.01 5.69 5.34
CA LYS A 69 8.98 5.69 4.23
C LYS A 69 8.75 6.84 3.25
N THR A 70 7.50 7.24 3.05
CA THR A 70 7.14 8.45 2.27
C THR A 70 7.74 9.73 2.86
N THR A 71 7.95 9.79 4.17
CA THR A 71 8.52 10.97 4.86
C THR A 71 10.06 10.95 4.92
N ASP A 72 10.72 9.85 4.54
CA ASP A 72 12.17 9.76 4.47
C ASP A 72 12.69 10.42 3.19
N VAL A 73 13.03 11.71 3.28
CA VAL A 73 13.51 12.53 2.16
C VAL A 73 14.75 11.92 1.49
N GLU A 74 15.67 11.36 2.28
CA GLU A 74 16.92 10.83 1.76
C GLU A 74 16.71 9.48 1.07
N TYR A 75 15.83 8.62 1.60
CA TYR A 75 15.45 7.38 0.94
C TYR A 75 14.71 7.67 -0.37
N ASN A 76 13.76 8.61 -0.37
CA ASN A 76 13.03 9.02 -1.57
C ASN A 76 13.98 9.49 -2.68
N LYS A 77 14.92 10.38 -2.37
CA LYS A 77 15.93 10.85 -3.34
C LYS A 77 16.80 9.72 -3.87
N LYS A 78 17.34 8.87 -2.99
CA LYS A 78 18.22 7.76 -3.36
C LYS A 78 17.51 6.75 -4.26
N MET A 79 16.28 6.38 -3.91
CA MET A 79 15.49 5.46 -4.72
C MET A 79 15.14 6.07 -6.08
N LYS A 80 14.70 7.34 -6.11
CA LYS A 80 14.38 8.04 -7.37
C LYS A 80 15.58 8.06 -8.31
N ALA A 81 16.77 8.37 -7.80
CA ALA A 81 18.00 8.39 -8.60
C ALA A 81 18.38 7.00 -9.12
N ALA A 82 18.17 5.95 -8.33
CA ALA A 82 18.56 4.59 -8.70
C ALA A 82 17.56 3.89 -9.63
N THR A 83 16.25 4.14 -9.48
CA THR A 83 15.19 3.36 -10.15
C THR A 83 14.19 4.19 -10.93
N GLY A 84 14.20 5.52 -10.80
CA GLY A 84 13.19 6.41 -11.40
C GLY A 84 11.86 6.46 -10.63
N ALA A 85 11.71 5.68 -9.55
CA ALA A 85 10.53 5.65 -8.69
C ALA A 85 10.90 5.98 -7.24
N ASN A 86 9.96 6.50 -6.45
CA ASN A 86 10.14 6.76 -5.02
C ASN A 86 8.86 6.46 -4.22
N PRO A 87 8.99 6.20 -2.91
CA PRO A 87 7.87 5.95 -2.00
C PRO A 87 6.79 7.03 -2.05
N GLU A 88 7.17 8.30 -2.06
CA GLU A 88 6.23 9.42 -2.07
C GLU A 88 5.28 9.39 -3.28
N GLU A 89 5.75 9.00 -4.47
CA GLU A 89 4.92 8.94 -5.67
C GLU A 89 4.18 7.61 -5.79
N TYR A 90 4.87 6.48 -5.60
CA TYR A 90 4.28 5.18 -5.92
C TYR A 90 3.19 4.78 -4.92
N THR A 91 3.32 5.20 -3.65
CA THR A 91 2.32 4.85 -2.63
C THR A 91 0.99 5.52 -2.91
N VAL A 92 1.02 6.80 -3.28
CA VAL A 92 -0.16 7.58 -3.69
C VAL A 92 -0.81 6.97 -4.93
N LYS A 93 -0.03 6.66 -5.98
CA LYS A 93 -0.55 6.09 -7.23
C LYS A 93 -1.21 4.73 -7.01
N LEU A 94 -0.61 3.84 -6.21
CA LEU A 94 -1.17 2.53 -5.94
C LEU A 94 -2.43 2.61 -5.06
N ALA A 95 -2.44 3.51 -4.06
CA ALA A 95 -3.62 3.74 -3.23
C ALA A 95 -4.80 4.29 -4.06
N GLN A 96 -4.55 5.29 -4.91
CA GLN A 96 -5.54 5.83 -5.85
C GLN A 96 -6.03 4.76 -6.83
N GLY A 97 -5.11 3.97 -7.41
CA GLY A 97 -5.45 2.86 -8.28
C GLY A 97 -6.39 1.87 -7.61
N LEU A 98 -6.17 1.51 -6.34
CA LEU A 98 -7.08 0.61 -5.63
C LEU A 98 -8.46 1.23 -5.37
N VAL A 99 -8.53 2.52 -5.01
CA VAL A 99 -9.80 3.23 -4.88
C VAL A 99 -10.55 3.27 -6.22
N GLU A 100 -9.87 3.49 -7.33
CA GLU A 100 -10.51 3.56 -8.65
C GLU A 100 -10.97 2.19 -9.15
N LYS A 101 -10.13 1.17 -8.98
CA LYS A 101 -10.36 -0.16 -9.57
C LYS A 101 -11.23 -1.05 -8.70
N GLN A 102 -11.35 -0.74 -7.40
CA GLN A 102 -12.09 -1.53 -6.41
C GLN A 102 -11.67 -3.00 -6.31
N ASN A 103 -10.59 -3.37 -7.00
CA ASN A 103 -10.05 -4.73 -7.06
C ASN A 103 -8.51 -4.61 -7.20
N PRO A 104 -7.75 -5.18 -6.26
CA PRO A 104 -6.29 -5.10 -6.28
C PRO A 104 -5.62 -5.81 -7.46
N GLU A 105 -6.26 -6.81 -8.06
CA GLU A 105 -5.75 -7.51 -9.25
C GLU A 105 -5.77 -6.61 -10.49
N ASN A 106 -6.59 -5.56 -10.47
CA ASN A 106 -6.77 -4.60 -11.57
C ASN A 106 -5.94 -3.32 -11.40
N VAL A 107 -5.14 -3.22 -10.34
CA VAL A 107 -4.29 -2.04 -10.10
C VAL A 107 -3.07 -2.10 -11.02
N ASP A 108 -2.81 -0.99 -11.72
CA ASP A 108 -1.64 -0.85 -12.59
C ASP A 108 -0.35 -0.70 -11.78
N GLY A 109 0.71 -1.38 -12.21
CA GLY A 109 2.03 -1.19 -11.62
C GLY A 109 2.69 0.13 -11.99
N VAL A 110 3.64 0.53 -11.15
CA VAL A 110 4.29 1.86 -11.14
C VAL A 110 5.79 1.78 -11.31
#